data_AF-A0A2E8F3X7-F1
#
_entry.id   AF-A0A2E8F3X7-F1
#
_cell.length_a   1.000
_cell.length_b   1.000
_cell.length_c   1.000
_cell.angle_alpha   90.00
_cell.angle_beta   90.00
_cell.angle_gamma   90.00
#
_symmetry.space_group_name_H-M   'P 1'
#
loop_
_entity.id
_entity.type
_entity.pdbx_description
1 polymer ?
#
loop_
_entity_poly.entity_id
_entity_poly.type
_entity_poly.pdbx_seq_one_letter_code
_entity_poly.pdbx_strand_id
1 'polypeptide(L)' 'MNVDSQNILDRALELPDTDRAFIIEQLLASLDKPDEAIDALWEREAEERVEGYRTGKLRSLSLAEVLAKYRT' A
#
# COMPACT_ATOMS: atom_id res chain seq x y z
N MET A 1 6.41 11.91 -20.16
CA MET A 1 6.68 10.57 -20.72
C MET A 1 7.80 10.69 -21.72
N ASN A 2 8.79 9.79 -21.68
CA ASN A 2 9.74 9.72 -22.79
C ASN A 2 9.07 8.97 -23.96
N VAL A 3 9.67 9.08 -25.14
CA VAL A 3 9.16 8.47 -26.38
C VAL A 3 8.98 6.96 -26.23
N ASP A 4 9.88 6.30 -25.50
CA ASP A 4 9.83 4.85 -25.30
C ASP A 4 8.64 4.40 -24.45
N SER A 5 8.33 5.13 -23.38
CA SER A 5 7.16 4.84 -22.53
C SER A 5 5.85 4.97 -23.30
N GLN A 6 5.75 5.96 -24.19
CA GLN A 6 4.56 6.12 -25.03
C GLN A 6 4.43 4.98 -26.04
N ASN A 7 5.52 4.62 -26.73
CA ASN A 7 5.52 3.51 -27.68
C ASN A 7 5.15 2.17 -27.03
N ILE A 8 5.60 1.92 -25.79
CA ILE A 8 5.24 0.71 -25.03
C ILE A 8 3.74 0.71 -24.69
N LEU A 9 3.22 1.86 -24.25
CA LEU A 9 1.81 2.01 -23.92
C LEU A 9 0.92 1.76 -25.15
N ASP A 10 1.25 2.38 -26.27
CA ASP A 10 0.48 2.23 -27.52
C ASP A 10 0.40 0.76 -27.94
N ARG A 11 1.53 0.04 -27.90
CA ARG A 11 1.58 -1.40 -28.20
C ARG A 11 0.81 -2.25 -27.18
N ALA A 12 0.86 -1.90 -25.90
CA ALA A 12 0.14 -2.64 -24.86
C ALA A 12 -1.38 -2.48 -24.98
N LEU A 13 -1.86 -1.32 -25.44
CA LEU A 13 -3.28 -1.06 -25.66
C LEU A 13 -3.86 -1.81 -26.88
N GLU A 14 -3.02 -2.20 -27.84
CA GLU A 14 -3.41 -3.02 -29.00
C GLU A 14 -3.56 -4.52 -28.66
N LEU A 15 -3.15 -4.95 -27.47
CA LEU A 15 -3.20 -6.35 -27.06
C LEU A 15 -4.61 -6.82 -26.66
N PRO A 16 -4.90 -8.13 -26.81
CA PRO A 16 -6.08 -8.74 -26.20
C PRO A 16 -6.18 -8.45 -24.70
N ASP A 17 -7.40 -8.41 -24.17
CA ASP A 17 -7.66 -8.09 -22.76
C ASP A 17 -6.86 -8.96 -21.78
N THR A 18 -6.71 -10.25 -22.07
CA THR A 18 -5.97 -11.19 -21.23
C THR A 18 -4.48 -10.84 -21.15
N ASP A 19 -3.84 -10.54 -22.28
CA ASP A 19 -2.43 -10.20 -22.33
C ASP A 19 -2.16 -8.85 -21.67
N ARG A 20 -3.09 -7.90 -21.87
CA ARG A 20 -3.02 -6.59 -21.24
C ARG A 20 -3.13 -6.69 -19.71
N ALA A 21 -4.05 -7.52 -19.20
CA ALA A 21 -4.17 -7.80 -17.77
C ALA A 21 -2.89 -8.44 -17.21
N PHE A 22 -2.34 -9.44 -17.90
CA PHE A 22 -1.08 -10.08 -17.52
C PHE A 22 0.07 -9.05 -17.40
N ILE A 23 0.24 -8.17 -18.39
CA ILE A 23 1.29 -7.13 -18.36
C ILE A 23 1.08 -6.17 -17.20
N ILE A 24 -0.17 -5.74 -16.93
CA ILE A 24 -0.49 -4.87 -15.80
C ILE A 24 -0.10 -5.53 -14.47
N GLU A 25 -0.41 -6.81 -14.28
CA GLU A 25 -0.03 -7.54 -13.07
C GLU A 25 1.49 -7.61 -12.89
N GLN A 26 2.24 -7.90 -13.94
CA GLN A 26 3.71 -7.95 -13.87
C GLN A 26 4.32 -6.58 -13.57
N LEU A 27 3.79 -5.52 -14.18
CA LEU A 27 4.23 -4.14 -13.91
C LEU A 27 3.91 -3.75 -12.47
N LEU A 28 2.71 -4.04 -11.99
CA LEU A 28 2.32 -3.76 -10.60
C LEU A 28 3.23 -4.52 -9.61
N ALA A 29 3.45 -5.82 -9.83
CA ALA A 29 4.35 -6.63 -9.00
C ALA A 29 5.79 -6.11 -9.01
N SER A 30 6.23 -5.48 -10.11
CA SER A 30 7.57 -4.89 -10.18
C SER A 30 7.73 -3.62 -9.33
N LEU A 31 6.62 -2.93 -9.06
CA LEU A 31 6.54 -1.72 -8.23
C LEU A 31 6.29 -2.06 -6.77
N ASP A 32 5.56 -3.15 -6.51
CA ASP A 32 5.25 -3.66 -5.17
C ASP A 32 6.42 -4.49 -4.61
N LYS A 33 7.58 -3.85 -4.48
CA LYS A 33 8.77 -4.46 -3.88
C LYS A 33 8.95 -3.94 -2.45
N PRO A 34 9.23 -4.83 -1.50
CA PRO A 34 9.55 -4.41 -0.14
C PRO A 34 10.79 -3.53 -0.17
N ASP A 35 10.73 -2.43 0.58
CA ASP A 35 11.85 -1.55 0.83
C ASP A 35 12.27 -1.79 2.28
N GLU A 36 13.40 -2.47 2.47
CA GLU A 36 13.89 -2.87 3.79
C GLU A 36 14.08 -1.66 4.72
N ALA A 37 14.39 -0.48 4.18
CA ALA A 37 14.52 0.74 4.98
C ALA A 37 13.15 1.24 5.46
N ILE A 38 12.12 1.13 4.61
CA ILE A 38 10.73 1.44 5.00
C ILE A 38 10.23 0.40 6.01
N ASP A 39 10.49 -0.88 5.78
CA ASP A 39 10.07 -1.97 6.68
C ASP A 39 10.65 -1.79 8.10
N ALA A 40 11.93 -1.46 8.21
CA ALA A 40 12.57 -1.16 9.50
C ALA A 40 11.95 0.06 10.21
N LEU A 41 11.51 1.08 9.47
CA LEU A 41 10.80 2.22 10.04
C LEU A 41 9.40 1.83 10.55
N TRP A 42 8.68 0.97 9.83
CA TRP A 42 7.39 0.45 10.25
C TRP A 42 7.49 -0.45 11.47
N GLU A 43 8.50 -1.32 11.53
CA GLU A 43 8.77 -2.17 12.69
C GLU A 43 8.94 -1.32 13.95
N ARG A 44 9.85 -0.33 13.89
CA ARG A 44 10.08 0.58 15.01
C ARG A 44 8.81 1.34 15.42
N GLU A 45 8.09 1.91 14.46
CA GLU A 45 6.85 2.66 14.74
C GLU A 45 5.80 1.76 15.41
N ALA A 46 5.66 0.52 14.95
CA ALA A 46 4.71 -0.43 15.52
C ALA A 46 5.06 -0.76 16.98
N GLU A 47 6.34 -1.02 17.28
CA GLU A 47 6.82 -1.26 18.64
C GLU A 47 6.62 -0.04 19.55
N GLU A 48 7.01 1.14 19.07
CA GLU A 48 6.85 2.40 19.82
C GLU A 48 5.38 2.68 20.13
N ARG A 49 4.45 2.40 19.21
CA ARG A 49 3.00 2.55 19.46
C ARG A 49 2.48 1.57 20.50
N VAL A 50 2.90 0.31 20.43
CA VAL A 50 2.49 -0.69 21.43
C VAL A 50 2.99 -0.31 22.81
N GLU A 51 4.25 0.12 22.92
CA GLU A 51 4.84 0.53 24.20
C GLU A 51 4.23 1.84 24.72
N GLY A 52 3.99 2.82 23.84
CA GLY A 52 3.31 4.05 24.18
C GLY A 52 1.91 3.82 24.74
N TYR A 53 1.17 2.85 24.19
CA TYR A 53 -0.12 2.42 24.74
C TYR A 53 0.04 1.74 26.12
N ARG A 54 0.96 0.77 26.24
CA ARG A 54 1.20 0.04 27.50
C ARG A 54 1.62 0.94 28.66
N THR A 55 2.41 1.97 28.37
CA THR A 55 2.91 2.94 29.36
C THR A 55 1.95 4.12 29.59
N GLY A 56 0.80 4.15 28.92
CA GLY A 56 -0.17 5.23 29.04
C GLY A 56 0.26 6.57 28.40
N LYS A 57 1.35 6.58 27.63
CA LYS A 57 1.84 7.75 26.88
C LYS A 57 0.95 8.06 25.66
N LEU A 58 0.32 7.04 25.08
CA LEU A 58 -0.62 7.17 23.98
C LEU A 58 -2.06 7.03 24.48
N ARG A 59 -2.91 7.95 24.01
CA ARG A 59 -4.36 7.85 24.20
C ARG A 59 -4.92 6.80 23.26
N SER A 60 -5.90 6.03 23.74
CA SER A 60 -6.66 5.09 22.94
C SER A 60 -8.13 5.49 22.92
N LEU A 61 -8.85 4.99 21.92
CA LEU A 61 -10.30 5.05 21.85
C LEU A 61 -10.85 3.66 22.10
N SER A 62 -11.96 3.58 22.81
CA SER A 62 -12.71 2.33 22.95
C SER A 62 -13.30 1.92 21.61
N LEU A 63 -13.52 0.61 21.45
CA LEU A 63 -14.20 0.08 20.27
C LEU A 63 -15.60 0.71 20.08
N ALA A 64 -16.30 0.99 21.18
CA ALA A 64 -17.62 1.63 21.13
C ALA A 64 -17.57 3.02 20.51
N GLU A 65 -16.55 3.83 20.84
CA GLU A 65 -16.34 5.16 20.25
C GLU A 65 -16.02 5.07 18.76
N VAL A 66 -15.18 4.12 18.35
CA VAL A 66 -14.83 3.90 16.93
C VAL A 66 -16.06 3.48 16.11
N LEU A 67 -16.89 2.59 16.66
CA LEU A 67 -18.07 2.07 15.98
C LEU A 67 -19.28 3.01 16.00
N ALA A 68 -19.25 4.06 16.83
CA ALA A 68 -20.38 4.99 16.96
C ALA A 68 -20.81 5.58 15.61
N LYS A 69 -19.87 5.87 14.71
CA LYS A 69 -20.15 6.45 13.38
C LYS A 69 -20.87 5.51 12.40
N TYR A 70 -20.95 4.21 12.72
CA TYR A 70 -21.58 3.19 11.88
C TYR A 70 -22.91 2.68 12.45
N ARG A 71 -23.31 3.15 13.63
CA ARG A 71 -24.62 2.85 14.20
C ARG A 71 -25.66 3.70 13.46
N THR A 72 -26.26 3.08 12.46
CA THR A 72 -27.43 3.61 11.74
C THR A 72 -28.67 3.40 12.60
#